data_AF-A0A317NSH9-F1
#
_entry.id   AF-A0A317NSH9-F1
#
_cell.length_a   1.000
_cell.length_b   1.000
_cell.length_c   1.000
_cell.angle_alpha   90.00
_cell.angle_beta   90.00
_cell.angle_gamma   90.00
#
_symmetry.space_group_name_H-M   'P 1'
#
loop_
_entity.id
_entity.type
_entity.pdbx_description
1 polymer ?
#
loop_
_entity_poly.entity_id
_entity_poly.type
_entity_poly.pdbx_seq_one_letter_code
_entity_poly.pdbx_strand_id
1 'polypeptide(L)'
;MRWSAGWCSVFAVVLLASPTALADPALIGAPGLGDPYFPADGNGGYDVTHYDVAIDYDPPTHFLRGTASVDARASQPLAQFNLDYTGPEVLMVTVNGQPAAFGHDGTQELVVTPLLPLPPGLPLRIVVDYAGQAADTEGEGWTYAPSGGAFAVGQPHSASSWYPLNDTPLDKATFTLRAAVPADWEVMSTGERTRHEVRDGRLFTTWETRQPVLGYLTTVAVDHFTFLEQRRADGTQVLSAFAPDSESNREDEQRLPEILDFLENLYGPYPFDVAGGIYVDAEIPFSLETQTRPTYAPWTDLNTVVHELAHQWWGDTMSVRQWSDICLNECFASYTADYLWPERVDGADVDTEYRDTIAKFRDDPEFWDIALANPGADDIFTSVYYRGPLFLHALRKLLGEDVFFTALRDFVHAHRDGHASLPEFRAFLQSRTSMPLGEFLAEWLDATTAPREAFLYPGTLRR
;
A
#
# COMPACT_ATOMS: atom_id res chain seq x y z
N MET A 1 41.70 -76.29 -9.06
CA MET A 1 40.91 -75.08 -9.40
C MET A 1 40.31 -74.52 -8.13
N ARG A 2 40.80 -73.36 -7.69
CA ARG A 2 40.31 -72.62 -6.51
C ARG A 2 39.19 -71.68 -6.99
N TRP A 3 38.05 -71.68 -6.32
CA TRP A 3 37.02 -70.66 -6.48
C TRP A 3 36.93 -69.88 -5.16
N SER A 4 37.31 -68.61 -5.23
CA SER A 4 37.24 -67.62 -4.16
C SER A 4 35.88 -66.91 -4.23
N ALA A 5 35.09 -66.96 -3.15
CA ALA A 5 33.91 -66.12 -2.97
C ALA A 5 34.34 -64.79 -2.36
N GLY A 6 34.25 -63.71 -3.13
CA GLY A 6 34.45 -62.34 -2.65
C GLY A 6 33.15 -61.81 -2.05
N TRP A 7 33.23 -61.27 -0.84
CA TRP A 7 32.13 -60.53 -0.19
C TRP A 7 32.12 -59.10 -0.72
N CYS A 8 30.97 -58.64 -1.24
CA CYS A 8 30.74 -57.22 -1.52
C CYS A 8 30.36 -56.51 -0.22
N SER A 9 31.23 -55.62 0.26
CA SER A 9 30.91 -54.67 1.32
C SER A 9 30.20 -53.46 0.70
N VAL A 10 28.96 -53.23 1.08
CA VAL A 10 28.23 -51.98 0.83
C VAL A 10 28.78 -50.92 1.79
N PHE A 11 29.44 -49.89 1.27
CA PHE A 11 29.80 -48.71 2.06
C PHE A 11 28.57 -47.82 2.19
N ALA A 12 27.96 -47.82 3.37
CA ALA A 12 27.03 -46.78 3.76
C ALA A 12 27.84 -45.50 4.06
N VAL A 13 27.69 -44.48 3.22
CA VAL A 13 28.19 -43.13 3.51
C VAL A 13 27.19 -42.50 4.47
N VAL A 14 27.53 -42.50 5.75
CA VAL A 14 26.85 -41.66 6.75
C VAL A 14 27.39 -40.24 6.56
N LEU A 15 26.60 -39.38 5.94
CA LEU A 15 26.83 -37.93 5.98
C LEU A 15 26.60 -37.48 7.43
N LEU A 16 27.68 -37.31 8.17
CA LEU A 16 27.65 -36.66 9.47
C LEU A 16 27.24 -35.20 9.24
N ALA A 17 26.02 -34.86 9.66
CA ALA A 17 25.59 -33.47 9.77
C ALA A 17 26.61 -32.74 10.67
N SER A 18 27.35 -31.81 10.08
CA SER A 18 28.18 -30.90 10.86
C SER A 18 27.24 -30.03 11.69
N PRO A 19 27.59 -29.72 12.96
CA PRO A 19 26.82 -28.73 13.71
C PRO A 19 26.88 -27.43 12.91
N THR A 20 25.73 -26.96 12.43
CA THR A 20 25.59 -25.61 11.91
C THR A 20 26.13 -24.67 12.98
N ALA A 21 27.31 -24.09 12.74
CA ALA A 21 27.75 -22.97 13.53
C ALA A 21 26.61 -21.95 13.44
N LEU A 22 25.99 -21.62 14.57
CA LEU A 22 25.00 -20.55 14.63
C LEU A 22 25.69 -19.34 13.99
N ALA A 23 25.13 -18.88 12.87
CA ALA A 23 25.65 -17.72 12.18
C ALA A 23 25.70 -16.56 13.18
N ASP A 24 26.76 -15.75 13.11
CA ASP A 24 26.90 -14.58 13.97
C ASP A 24 25.64 -13.71 13.81
N PRO A 25 24.87 -13.43 14.89
CA PRO A 25 23.65 -12.64 14.79
C PRO A 25 23.85 -11.27 14.13
N ALA A 26 25.08 -10.71 14.18
CA ALA A 26 25.42 -9.47 13.50
C ALA A 26 25.43 -9.57 11.96
N LEU A 27 25.38 -10.79 11.41
CA LEU A 27 25.32 -11.07 9.98
C LEU A 27 23.90 -11.45 9.51
N ILE A 28 22.91 -11.40 10.39
CA ILE A 28 21.53 -11.79 10.07
C ILE A 28 20.69 -10.51 9.96
N GLY A 29 19.98 -10.35 8.84
CA GLY A 29 18.97 -9.31 8.67
C GLY A 29 17.84 -9.49 9.68
N ALA A 30 17.23 -8.38 10.13
CA ALA A 30 16.12 -8.47 11.05
C ALA A 30 14.86 -9.02 10.33
N PRO A 31 14.12 -9.98 10.89
CA PRO A 31 12.88 -10.54 10.33
C PRO A 31 11.65 -9.70 10.73
N GLY A 32 11.75 -8.38 10.55
CA GLY A 32 10.82 -7.40 11.08
C GLY A 32 11.48 -6.05 11.34
N LEU A 33 10.77 -4.96 11.06
CA LEU A 33 11.22 -3.59 11.35
C LEU A 33 10.62 -2.98 12.63
N GLY A 34 9.80 -3.76 13.35
CA GLY A 34 9.34 -3.41 14.69
C GLY A 34 8.18 -2.43 14.73
N ASP A 35 7.32 -2.44 13.72
CA ASP A 35 6.02 -1.78 13.81
C ASP A 35 5.21 -2.36 15.00
N PRO A 36 4.57 -1.53 15.83
CA PRO A 36 3.86 -2.01 17.01
C PRO A 36 2.63 -2.86 16.71
N TYR A 37 2.02 -2.72 15.54
CA TYR A 37 0.85 -3.50 15.13
C TYR A 37 1.26 -4.74 14.36
N PHE A 38 2.29 -4.62 13.52
CA PHE A 38 2.77 -5.71 12.69
C PHE A 38 4.30 -5.87 12.85
N PRO A 39 4.75 -6.47 13.97
CA PRO A 39 6.18 -6.48 14.33
C PRO A 39 7.06 -7.32 13.39
N ALA A 40 6.44 -8.25 12.65
CA ALA A 40 7.10 -9.10 11.66
C ALA A 40 7.12 -8.49 10.26
N ASP A 41 6.54 -7.30 10.07
CA ASP A 41 6.52 -6.64 8.76
C ASP A 41 7.89 -6.09 8.39
N GLY A 42 8.24 -6.35 7.14
CA GLY A 42 9.47 -5.91 6.55
C GLY A 42 10.69 -6.56 7.17
N ASN A 43 11.84 -6.15 6.67
CA ASN A 43 13.06 -6.88 6.79
C ASN A 43 14.25 -5.92 6.85
N GLY A 44 15.13 -6.16 7.81
CA GLY A 44 16.27 -5.31 8.11
C GLY A 44 17.56 -5.76 7.44
N GLY A 45 18.50 -4.83 7.33
CA GLY A 45 19.86 -5.09 6.85
C GLY A 45 20.07 -4.85 5.36
N TYR A 46 19.03 -4.49 4.63
CA TYR A 46 19.08 -3.95 3.27
C TYR A 46 18.00 -2.87 3.08
N ASP A 47 18.06 -2.19 1.94
CA ASP A 47 17.20 -1.09 1.52
C ASP A 47 16.85 -1.31 0.04
N VAL A 48 15.57 -1.44 -0.31
CA VAL A 48 15.15 -1.80 -1.67
C VAL A 48 15.06 -0.55 -2.53
N THR A 49 15.54 -0.66 -3.77
CA THR A 49 15.55 0.45 -4.73
C THR A 49 14.61 0.21 -5.90
N HIS A 50 14.42 -1.04 -6.30
CA HIS A 50 13.54 -1.41 -7.40
C HIS A 50 13.01 -2.84 -7.28
N TYR A 51 11.75 -3.03 -7.66
CA TYR A 51 11.12 -4.31 -7.94
C TYR A 51 10.84 -4.44 -9.44
N ASP A 52 11.33 -5.50 -10.09
CA ASP A 52 10.91 -5.91 -11.45
C ASP A 52 10.23 -7.29 -11.34
N VAL A 53 8.90 -7.29 -11.43
CA VAL A 53 8.06 -8.46 -11.23
C VAL A 53 7.50 -8.90 -12.57
N ALA A 54 7.93 -10.06 -13.05
CA ALA A 54 7.38 -10.68 -14.25
C ALA A 54 6.40 -11.78 -13.85
N ILE A 55 5.17 -11.74 -14.38
CA ILE A 55 4.15 -12.76 -14.14
C ILE A 55 3.60 -13.35 -15.45
N ASP A 56 3.31 -14.64 -15.41
CA ASP A 56 2.51 -15.38 -16.38
C ASP A 56 1.31 -15.96 -15.61
N TYR A 57 0.13 -15.42 -15.87
CA TYR A 57 -1.11 -15.84 -15.22
C TYR A 57 -2.07 -16.45 -16.23
N ASP A 58 -2.63 -17.61 -15.88
CA ASP A 58 -3.66 -18.31 -16.63
C ASP A 58 -4.98 -18.32 -15.84
N PRO A 59 -5.89 -17.38 -16.11
CA PRO A 59 -7.14 -17.25 -15.33
C PRO A 59 -7.97 -18.54 -15.26
N PRO A 60 -8.18 -19.32 -16.35
CA PRO A 60 -8.95 -20.58 -16.26
C PRO A 60 -8.41 -21.64 -15.29
N THR A 61 -7.11 -21.62 -14.98
CA THR A 61 -6.47 -22.60 -14.07
C THR A 61 -6.01 -21.97 -12.75
N HIS A 62 -6.15 -20.65 -12.61
CA HIS A 62 -5.57 -19.82 -11.57
C HIS A 62 -4.07 -20.04 -11.36
N PHE A 63 -3.37 -20.52 -12.38
CA PHE A 63 -1.95 -20.81 -12.27
C PHE A 63 -1.16 -19.52 -12.49
N LEU A 64 -0.39 -19.14 -11.47
CA LEU A 64 0.51 -18.01 -11.49
C LEU A 64 1.95 -18.53 -11.48
N ARG A 65 2.73 -18.14 -12.49
CA ARG A 65 4.18 -18.24 -12.46
C ARG A 65 4.75 -16.84 -12.40
N GLY A 66 5.72 -16.61 -11.53
CA GLY A 66 6.40 -15.33 -11.48
C GLY A 66 7.90 -15.43 -11.26
N THR A 67 8.57 -14.35 -11.63
CA THR A 67 9.96 -14.06 -11.34
C THR A 67 10.01 -12.65 -10.79
N ALA A 68 10.34 -12.50 -9.50
CA ALA A 68 10.54 -11.21 -8.88
C ALA A 68 12.04 -10.92 -8.76
N SER A 69 12.49 -9.81 -9.35
CA SER A 69 13.82 -9.26 -9.12
C SER A 69 13.74 -8.09 -8.14
N VAL A 70 14.44 -8.21 -7.02
CA VAL A 70 14.58 -7.16 -6.00
C VAL A 70 15.99 -6.59 -6.09
N ASP A 71 16.12 -5.36 -6.57
CA ASP A 71 17.38 -4.62 -6.56
C ASP A 71 17.45 -3.78 -5.28
N ALA A 72 18.44 -4.08 -4.42
CA ALA A 72 18.59 -3.48 -3.11
C ALA A 72 20.04 -3.11 -2.80
N ARG A 73 20.27 -2.46 -1.65
CA ARG A 73 21.59 -2.20 -1.09
C ARG A 73 21.69 -2.77 0.31
N ALA A 74 22.71 -3.56 0.57
CA ALA A 74 22.97 -4.04 1.93
C ALA A 74 23.33 -2.85 2.84
N SER A 75 22.68 -2.68 3.98
CA SER A 75 23.03 -1.66 4.99
C SER A 75 23.99 -2.19 6.04
N GLN A 76 24.10 -3.52 6.16
CA GLN A 76 25.04 -4.24 7.02
C GLN A 76 25.62 -5.48 6.29
N PRO A 77 26.63 -6.17 6.83
CA PRO A 77 27.01 -7.47 6.30
C PRO A 77 25.86 -8.50 6.46
N LEU A 78 25.56 -9.28 5.42
CA LEU A 78 24.43 -10.25 5.43
C LEU A 78 24.87 -11.66 5.02
N ALA A 79 24.81 -12.60 5.96
CA ALA A 79 24.88 -14.04 5.70
C ALA A 79 23.49 -14.67 5.55
N GLN A 80 22.44 -13.99 6.02
CA GLN A 80 21.04 -14.35 5.86
C GLN A 80 20.18 -13.08 5.97
N PHE A 81 19.08 -13.04 5.24
CA PHE A 81 18.04 -12.01 5.32
C PHE A 81 16.72 -12.66 4.90
N ASN A 82 15.60 -11.95 4.98
CA ASN A 82 14.30 -12.48 4.56
C ASN A 82 13.60 -11.51 3.60
N LEU A 83 12.51 -12.00 3.01
CA LEU A 83 11.54 -11.23 2.23
C LEU A 83 10.15 -11.69 2.70
N ASP A 84 9.20 -10.79 2.76
CA ASP A 84 7.79 -11.11 3.02
C ASP A 84 7.18 -11.73 1.75
N TYR A 85 6.55 -12.90 1.88
CA TYR A 85 5.95 -13.62 0.76
C TYR A 85 4.97 -14.71 1.21
N THR A 86 3.75 -14.66 0.70
CA THR A 86 2.66 -15.62 1.00
C THR A 86 2.03 -16.20 -0.28
N GLY A 87 2.65 -15.96 -1.44
CA GLY A 87 2.17 -16.42 -2.74
C GLY A 87 2.48 -17.90 -3.07
N PRO A 88 2.42 -18.27 -4.37
CA PRO A 88 2.73 -19.62 -4.83
C PRO A 88 4.12 -20.14 -4.46
N GLU A 89 4.33 -21.46 -4.53
CA GLU A 89 5.58 -22.12 -4.11
C GLU A 89 6.84 -21.50 -4.74
N VAL A 90 7.82 -21.16 -3.89
CA VAL A 90 9.16 -20.70 -4.32
C VAL A 90 9.95 -21.88 -4.88
N LEU A 91 10.39 -21.74 -6.13
CA LEU A 91 11.13 -22.76 -6.86
C LEU A 91 12.64 -22.56 -6.77
N MET A 92 13.09 -21.30 -6.83
CA MET A 92 14.51 -20.95 -6.83
C MET A 92 14.72 -19.53 -6.29
N VAL A 93 15.81 -19.35 -5.55
CA VAL A 93 16.32 -18.03 -5.19
C VAL A 93 17.77 -17.91 -5.65
N THR A 94 18.09 -16.80 -6.30
CA THR A 94 19.47 -16.40 -6.57
C THR A 94 19.77 -15.05 -5.95
N VAL A 95 21.01 -14.87 -5.50
CA VAL A 95 21.54 -13.60 -5.00
C VAL A 95 22.79 -13.28 -5.79
N ASN A 96 22.79 -12.14 -6.48
CA ASN A 96 23.85 -11.71 -7.39
C ASN A 96 24.19 -12.77 -8.46
N GLY A 97 23.16 -13.46 -8.96
CA GLY A 97 23.29 -14.51 -9.98
C GLY A 97 23.87 -15.84 -9.48
N GLN A 98 24.11 -15.99 -8.17
CA GLN A 98 24.52 -17.25 -7.55
C GLN A 98 23.33 -17.89 -6.83
N PRO A 99 23.17 -19.23 -6.87
CA PRO A 99 22.13 -19.90 -6.09
C PRO A 99 22.25 -19.58 -4.60
N ALA A 100 21.11 -19.33 -3.96
CA ALA A 100 20.99 -19.16 -2.52
C ALA A 100 20.16 -20.30 -1.92
N ALA A 101 20.49 -20.70 -0.70
CA ALA A 101 19.58 -21.54 0.08
C ALA A 101 18.37 -20.70 0.49
N PHE A 102 17.19 -21.29 0.52
CA PHE A 102 15.98 -20.64 0.99
C PHE A 102 15.10 -21.58 1.80
N GLY A 103 14.26 -21.00 2.65
CA GLY A 103 13.24 -21.71 3.41
C GLY A 103 12.14 -20.75 3.80
N HIS A 104 10.92 -21.26 3.94
CA HIS A 104 9.80 -20.49 4.44
C HIS A 104 9.62 -20.81 5.93
N ASP A 105 9.43 -19.79 6.77
CA ASP A 105 9.31 -19.98 8.23
C ASP A 105 7.96 -20.62 8.64
N GLY A 106 6.99 -20.60 7.73
CA GLY A 106 5.64 -21.14 7.90
C GLY A 106 4.56 -20.07 8.10
N THR A 107 4.94 -18.79 8.04
CA THR A 107 4.05 -17.63 8.16
C THR A 107 4.14 -16.72 6.94
N GLN A 108 4.93 -15.64 6.98
CA GLN A 108 5.12 -14.71 5.87
C GLN A 108 6.57 -14.59 5.42
N GLU A 109 7.53 -15.26 6.09
CA GLU A 109 8.96 -14.98 5.87
C GLU A 109 9.64 -16.00 4.95
N LEU A 110 10.14 -15.53 3.82
CA LEU A 110 11.07 -16.23 2.94
C LEU A 110 12.51 -15.95 3.38
N VAL A 111 13.06 -16.86 4.19
CA VAL A 111 14.45 -16.80 4.67
C VAL A 111 15.41 -17.15 3.54
N VAL A 112 16.33 -16.25 3.21
CA VAL A 112 17.34 -16.39 2.14
C VAL A 112 18.75 -16.42 2.73
N THR A 113 19.52 -17.43 2.37
CA THR A 113 20.92 -17.62 2.77
C THR A 113 21.82 -17.63 1.53
N PRO A 114 22.47 -16.50 1.20
CA PRO A 114 23.42 -16.40 0.09
C PRO A 114 24.59 -17.38 0.22
N LEU A 115 25.19 -17.78 -0.91
CA LEU A 115 26.37 -18.65 -0.92
C LEU A 115 27.58 -18.04 -0.19
N LEU A 116 27.73 -16.72 -0.28
CA LEU A 116 28.77 -15.94 0.39
C LEU A 116 28.11 -14.75 1.11
N PRO A 117 28.57 -14.39 2.32
CA PRO A 117 28.09 -13.19 3.00
C PRO A 117 28.25 -11.95 2.13
N LEU A 118 27.19 -11.14 2.09
CA LEU A 118 27.15 -9.88 1.36
C LEU A 118 27.83 -8.79 2.20
N PRO A 119 28.73 -7.99 1.62
CA PRO A 119 29.32 -6.85 2.32
C PRO A 119 28.35 -5.66 2.36
N PRO A 120 28.46 -4.79 3.38
CA PRO A 120 27.63 -3.60 3.50
C PRO A 120 27.92 -2.59 2.38
N GLY A 121 26.92 -1.82 2.02
CA GLY A 121 26.97 -0.73 1.06
C GLY A 121 27.02 -1.15 -0.40
N LEU A 122 27.14 -2.45 -0.73
CA LEU A 122 27.12 -2.92 -2.11
C LEU A 122 25.68 -3.15 -2.62
N PRO A 123 25.43 -2.89 -3.92
CA PRO A 123 24.21 -3.36 -4.56
C PRO A 123 24.10 -4.88 -4.46
N LEU A 124 22.89 -5.36 -4.22
CA LEU A 124 22.55 -6.77 -4.28
C LEU A 124 21.27 -6.93 -5.12
N ARG A 125 21.23 -7.99 -5.93
CA ARG A 125 20.04 -8.37 -6.69
C ARG A 125 19.58 -9.74 -6.22
N ILE A 126 18.36 -9.81 -5.74
CA ILE A 126 17.68 -11.05 -5.36
C ILE A 126 16.73 -11.39 -6.49
N VAL A 127 16.74 -12.63 -6.96
CA VAL A 127 15.77 -13.11 -7.94
C VAL A 127 15.09 -14.33 -7.37
N VAL A 128 13.76 -14.28 -7.28
CA VAL A 128 12.91 -15.33 -6.76
C VAL A 128 12.00 -15.82 -7.89
N ASP A 129 12.15 -17.09 -8.25
CA ASP A 129 11.24 -17.78 -9.17
C ASP A 129 10.22 -18.56 -8.35
N TYR A 130 8.93 -18.42 -8.69
CA TYR A 130 7.83 -19.07 -8.00
C TYR A 130 6.76 -19.51 -9.00
N ALA A 131 6.04 -20.58 -8.67
CA ALA A 131 4.88 -20.99 -9.46
C ALA A 131 3.92 -21.87 -8.68
N GLY A 132 2.64 -21.78 -9.03
CA GLY A 132 1.60 -22.63 -8.45
C GLY A 132 0.21 -22.07 -8.73
N GLN A 133 -0.80 -22.67 -8.11
CA GLN A 133 -2.11 -22.02 -8.06
C GLN A 133 -2.01 -20.84 -7.09
N ALA A 134 -2.37 -19.65 -7.55
CA ALA A 134 -2.58 -18.53 -6.64
C ALA A 134 -3.77 -18.87 -5.73
N ALA A 135 -3.70 -18.54 -4.46
CA ALA A 135 -4.82 -18.72 -3.55
C ALA A 135 -5.74 -17.50 -3.65
N ASP A 136 -7.04 -17.71 -3.47
CA ASP A 136 -7.99 -16.62 -3.25
C ASP A 136 -7.88 -16.19 -1.79
N THR A 137 -7.52 -14.93 -1.57
CA THR A 137 -7.42 -14.33 -0.24
C THR A 137 -8.64 -13.48 0.12
N GLU A 138 -9.70 -13.51 -0.70
CA GLU A 138 -11.00 -12.88 -0.40
C GLU A 138 -10.90 -11.37 -0.04
N GLY A 139 -10.06 -10.62 -0.77
CA GLY A 139 -9.81 -9.19 -0.52
C GLY A 139 -8.54 -8.89 0.27
N GLU A 140 -7.84 -9.89 0.82
CA GLU A 140 -6.62 -9.70 1.61
C GLU A 140 -5.33 -9.88 0.79
N GLY A 141 -5.36 -9.57 -0.50
CA GLY A 141 -4.32 -9.88 -1.48
C GLY A 141 -4.85 -10.34 -2.83
N TRP A 142 -4.31 -11.43 -3.34
CA TRP A 142 -4.72 -12.05 -4.60
C TRP A 142 -6.16 -12.58 -4.49
N THR A 143 -7.07 -11.95 -5.20
CA THR A 143 -8.51 -12.18 -5.11
C THR A 143 -9.05 -12.60 -6.47
N TYR A 144 -9.94 -13.59 -6.49
CA TYR A 144 -10.62 -13.99 -7.72
C TYR A 144 -11.77 -13.05 -8.06
N ALA A 145 -11.86 -12.69 -9.34
CA ALA A 145 -12.96 -11.89 -9.86
C ALA A 145 -14.14 -12.81 -10.27
N PRO A 146 -15.40 -12.47 -9.95
CA PRO A 146 -16.57 -13.23 -10.40
C PRO A 146 -16.64 -13.46 -11.92
N SER A 147 -16.11 -12.53 -12.71
CA SER A 147 -15.91 -12.59 -14.17
C SER A 147 -14.98 -13.73 -14.64
N GLY A 148 -14.23 -14.34 -13.72
CA GLY A 148 -13.20 -15.35 -13.98
C GLY A 148 -11.78 -14.79 -14.03
N GLY A 149 -11.61 -13.48 -13.85
CA GLY A 149 -10.33 -12.82 -13.71
C GLY A 149 -9.73 -12.92 -12.30
N ALA A 150 -8.74 -12.07 -12.02
CA ALA A 150 -8.18 -11.91 -10.68
C ALA A 150 -7.56 -10.53 -10.51
N PHE A 151 -7.44 -10.07 -9.27
CA PHE A 151 -6.75 -8.83 -8.93
C PHE A 151 -6.04 -8.94 -7.58
N ALA A 152 -5.02 -8.12 -7.35
CA ALA A 152 -4.35 -8.00 -6.06
C ALA A 152 -4.72 -6.67 -5.41
N VAL A 153 -5.39 -6.74 -4.26
CA VAL A 153 -5.80 -5.57 -3.47
C VAL A 153 -5.86 -5.97 -2.00
N GLY A 154 -5.70 -5.00 -1.09
CA GLY A 154 -5.81 -5.20 0.35
C GLY A 154 -4.72 -4.44 1.09
N GLN A 155 -5.05 -3.92 2.27
CA GLN A 155 -4.12 -3.22 3.14
C GLN A 155 -4.18 -3.91 4.51
N PRO A 156 -3.03 -4.28 5.11
CA PRO A 156 -1.70 -3.76 4.83
C PRO A 156 -0.78 -4.63 3.95
N HIS A 157 -1.20 -5.85 3.58
CA HIS A 157 -0.26 -6.90 3.11
C HIS A 157 -0.59 -7.53 1.75
N SER A 158 -1.30 -6.83 0.85
CA SER A 158 -1.73 -7.45 -0.40
C SER A 158 -0.59 -7.84 -1.36
N ALA A 159 0.58 -7.21 -1.25
CA ALA A 159 1.68 -7.48 -2.18
C ALA A 159 2.32 -8.85 -1.97
N SER A 160 2.49 -9.28 -0.72
CA SER A 160 3.16 -10.53 -0.39
C SER A 160 2.46 -11.75 -0.99
N SER A 161 1.16 -11.65 -1.29
CA SER A 161 0.38 -12.74 -1.88
C SER A 161 0.75 -13.05 -3.33
N TRP A 162 1.51 -12.18 -4.01
CA TRP A 162 1.80 -12.35 -5.45
C TRP A 162 3.22 -12.01 -5.88
N TYR A 163 4.01 -11.31 -5.06
CA TYR A 163 5.47 -11.23 -5.23
C TYR A 163 6.20 -11.05 -3.88
N PRO A 164 7.44 -11.54 -3.76
CA PRO A 164 8.24 -11.36 -2.55
C PRO A 164 8.80 -9.94 -2.45
N LEU A 165 8.73 -9.34 -1.27
CA LEU A 165 9.12 -7.94 -1.04
C LEU A 165 9.65 -7.68 0.37
N ASN A 166 10.06 -6.43 0.63
CA ASN A 166 10.22 -5.89 1.98
C ASN A 166 8.91 -5.17 2.35
N ASP A 167 7.96 -5.86 2.98
CA ASP A 167 6.58 -5.37 3.09
C ASP A 167 6.41 -4.46 4.31
N THR A 168 6.75 -3.20 4.14
CA THR A 168 6.78 -2.23 5.23
C THR A 168 6.54 -0.82 4.73
N PRO A 169 5.87 0.05 5.51
CA PRO A 169 5.72 1.46 5.17
C PRO A 169 7.05 2.24 5.10
N LEU A 170 8.17 1.65 5.56
CA LEU A 170 9.46 2.30 5.66
C LEU A 170 10.36 2.17 4.42
N ASP A 171 10.10 1.19 3.54
CA ASP A 171 10.99 0.82 2.43
C ASP A 171 10.28 0.97 1.08
N LYS A 172 10.08 2.22 0.65
CA LYS A 172 9.52 2.54 -0.66
C LYS A 172 10.54 2.31 -1.76
N ALA A 173 10.11 1.63 -2.82
CA ALA A 173 10.94 1.39 -3.99
C ALA A 173 10.20 1.68 -5.29
N THR A 174 10.93 1.85 -6.38
CA THR A 174 10.31 1.91 -7.72
C THR A 174 9.84 0.53 -8.16
N PHE A 175 8.86 0.44 -9.05
CA PHE A 175 8.21 -0.84 -9.39
C PHE A 175 7.93 -0.97 -10.89
N THR A 176 8.21 -2.15 -11.44
CA THR A 176 7.87 -2.58 -12.79
C THR A 176 7.09 -3.88 -12.74
N LEU A 177 5.92 -3.91 -13.36
CA LEU A 177 5.19 -5.15 -13.67
C LEU A 177 5.39 -5.53 -15.15
N ARG A 178 5.73 -6.79 -15.42
CA ARG A 178 5.71 -7.40 -16.75
C ARG A 178 4.73 -8.57 -16.75
N ALA A 179 3.52 -8.35 -17.22
CA ALA A 179 2.50 -9.39 -17.21
C ALA A 179 2.35 -10.06 -18.58
N ALA A 180 2.06 -11.35 -18.57
CA ALA A 180 1.65 -12.14 -19.71
C ALA A 180 0.39 -12.93 -19.38
N VAL A 181 -0.64 -12.80 -20.22
CA VAL A 181 -1.94 -13.49 -20.07
C VAL A 181 -2.42 -13.99 -21.45
N PRO A 182 -3.45 -14.85 -21.55
CA PRO A 182 -4.05 -15.19 -22.83
C PRO A 182 -4.58 -13.94 -23.56
N ALA A 183 -4.53 -13.93 -24.91
CA ALA A 183 -4.73 -12.71 -25.71
C ALA A 183 -6.13 -12.07 -25.64
N ASP A 184 -7.12 -12.77 -25.10
CA ASP A 184 -8.49 -12.30 -24.88
C ASP A 184 -8.68 -11.57 -23.54
N TRP A 185 -7.68 -11.61 -22.66
CA TRP A 185 -7.66 -10.90 -21.37
C TRP A 185 -6.90 -9.59 -21.49
N GLU A 186 -7.21 -8.66 -20.58
CA GLU A 186 -6.48 -7.40 -20.39
C GLU A 186 -5.81 -7.37 -19.01
N VAL A 187 -4.80 -6.50 -18.86
CA VAL A 187 -4.09 -6.32 -17.59
C VAL A 187 -3.95 -4.84 -17.25
N MET A 188 -4.36 -4.47 -16.04
CA MET A 188 -4.19 -3.15 -15.45
C MET A 188 -3.26 -3.21 -14.23
N SER A 189 -2.51 -2.14 -13.98
CA SER A 189 -1.58 -2.04 -12.85
C SER A 189 -1.21 -0.58 -12.54
N THR A 190 -0.48 -0.39 -11.44
CA THR A 190 0.14 0.86 -11.01
C THR A 190 1.13 1.39 -12.06
N GLY A 191 1.14 2.71 -12.31
CA GLY A 191 2.16 3.38 -13.14
C GLY A 191 1.84 3.49 -14.64
N GLU A 192 2.82 3.88 -15.45
CA GLU A 192 2.66 4.11 -16.88
C GLU A 192 2.68 2.79 -17.67
N ARG A 193 1.73 2.56 -18.58
CA ARG A 193 1.76 1.41 -19.49
C ARG A 193 2.77 1.62 -20.62
N THR A 194 3.98 1.05 -20.47
CA THR A 194 5.07 1.18 -21.45
C THR A 194 5.05 0.12 -22.55
N ARG A 195 4.29 -0.98 -22.34
CA ARG A 195 4.07 -2.02 -23.35
C ARG A 195 2.65 -2.56 -23.30
N HIS A 196 2.07 -2.79 -24.48
CA HIS A 196 0.82 -3.51 -24.70
C HIS A 196 0.91 -4.16 -26.08
N GLU A 197 1.12 -5.48 -26.11
CA GLU A 197 1.40 -6.21 -27.35
C GLU A 197 0.81 -7.62 -27.30
N VAL A 198 0.01 -7.97 -28.32
CA VAL A 198 -0.45 -9.34 -28.53
C VAL A 198 0.50 -10.06 -29.48
N ARG A 199 1.07 -11.18 -29.04
CA ARG A 199 1.96 -12.03 -29.84
C ARG A 199 1.80 -13.50 -29.48
N ASP A 200 1.77 -14.36 -30.50
CA ASP A 200 1.69 -15.82 -30.34
C ASP A 200 0.50 -16.28 -29.44
N GLY A 201 -0.65 -15.60 -29.55
CA GLY A 201 -1.86 -15.92 -28.79
C GLY A 201 -1.86 -15.46 -27.33
N ARG A 202 -0.89 -14.62 -26.93
CA ARG A 202 -0.79 -14.04 -25.59
C ARG A 202 -0.75 -12.52 -25.64
N LEU A 203 -1.35 -11.87 -24.66
CA LEU A 203 -1.13 -10.45 -24.38
C LEU A 203 0.09 -10.32 -23.47
N PHE A 204 0.97 -9.37 -23.78
CA PHE A 204 2.03 -8.94 -22.91
C PHE A 204 1.91 -7.45 -22.60
N THR A 205 1.94 -7.09 -21.32
CA THR A 205 1.92 -5.71 -20.86
C THR A 205 3.13 -5.39 -20.01
N THR A 206 3.50 -4.12 -19.94
CA THR A 206 4.49 -3.61 -18.99
C THR A 206 3.98 -2.31 -18.41
N TRP A 207 4.06 -2.22 -17.09
CA TRP A 207 3.63 -1.08 -16.30
C TRP A 207 4.77 -0.65 -15.39
N GLU A 208 5.07 0.66 -15.36
CA GLU A 208 6.25 1.19 -14.67
C GLU A 208 5.88 2.41 -13.82
N THR A 209 6.23 2.39 -12.53
CA THR A 209 6.22 3.58 -11.67
C THR A 209 7.64 3.99 -11.33
N ARG A 210 7.97 5.26 -11.61
CA ARG A 210 9.28 5.86 -11.31
C ARG A 210 9.29 6.56 -9.96
N GLN A 211 8.10 6.90 -9.45
CA GLN A 211 7.88 7.35 -8.10
C GLN A 211 7.88 6.12 -7.17
N PRO A 212 8.59 6.17 -6.04
CA PRO A 212 8.59 5.08 -5.07
C PRO A 212 7.16 4.74 -4.59
N VAL A 213 6.90 3.46 -4.38
CA VAL A 213 5.59 2.91 -4.01
C VAL A 213 5.77 1.91 -2.86
N LEU A 214 4.74 1.76 -2.02
CA LEU A 214 4.67 0.70 -1.00
C LEU A 214 4.10 -0.59 -1.58
N GLY A 215 4.38 -1.72 -0.91
CA GLY A 215 3.88 -3.04 -1.30
C GLY A 215 2.39 -3.03 -1.60
N TYR A 216 1.56 -2.77 -0.59
CA TYR A 216 0.09 -2.79 -0.71
C TYR A 216 -0.50 -1.80 -1.75
N LEU A 217 0.26 -0.78 -2.13
CA LEU A 217 -0.13 0.20 -3.15
C LEU A 217 0.17 -0.26 -4.58
N THR A 218 0.97 -1.31 -4.74
CA THR A 218 1.12 -2.01 -6.02
C THR A 218 -0.08 -2.91 -6.28
N THR A 219 -0.58 -2.91 -7.51
CA THR A 219 -1.70 -3.78 -7.89
C THR A 219 -1.49 -4.37 -9.27
N VAL A 220 -2.14 -5.51 -9.49
CA VAL A 220 -2.38 -6.07 -10.82
C VAL A 220 -3.84 -6.50 -10.87
N ALA A 221 -4.53 -6.21 -11.96
CA ALA A 221 -5.86 -6.70 -12.23
C ALA A 221 -5.91 -7.29 -13.64
N VAL A 222 -6.45 -8.50 -13.77
CA VAL A 222 -6.57 -9.27 -15.00
C VAL A 222 -8.04 -9.58 -15.23
N ASP A 223 -8.62 -8.99 -16.27
CA ASP A 223 -10.03 -9.19 -16.60
C ASP A 223 -10.31 -8.82 -18.07
N HIS A 224 -11.55 -8.98 -18.51
CA HIS A 224 -12.10 -8.44 -19.75
C HIS A 224 -12.53 -6.99 -19.56
N PHE A 225 -11.55 -6.09 -19.50
CA PHE A 225 -11.80 -4.66 -19.28
C PHE A 225 -12.35 -3.93 -20.50
N THR A 226 -13.22 -2.97 -20.26
CA THR A 226 -13.39 -1.80 -21.14
C THR A 226 -12.61 -0.62 -20.56
N PHE A 227 -12.29 0.37 -21.39
CA PHE A 227 -11.42 1.48 -20.97
C PHE A 227 -12.12 2.84 -21.06
N LEU A 228 -11.69 3.77 -20.20
CA LEU A 228 -11.95 5.20 -20.32
C LEU A 228 -10.61 5.92 -20.39
N GLU A 229 -10.32 6.52 -21.54
CA GLU A 229 -9.14 7.35 -21.74
C GLU A 229 -9.53 8.83 -21.63
N GLN A 230 -8.87 9.54 -20.71
CA GLN A 230 -9.01 10.98 -20.53
C GLN A 230 -7.63 11.65 -20.47
N ARG A 231 -7.63 12.98 -20.49
CA ARG A 231 -6.40 13.77 -20.37
C ARG A 231 -6.69 15.03 -19.59
N ARG A 232 -5.89 15.29 -18.55
CA ARG A 232 -5.94 16.54 -17.78
C ARG A 232 -5.36 17.71 -18.59
N ALA A 233 -5.69 18.94 -18.18
CA ALA A 233 -5.24 20.15 -18.88
C ALA A 233 -3.72 20.35 -18.87
N ASP A 234 -3.03 19.82 -17.86
CA ASP A 234 -1.58 19.81 -17.72
C ASP A 234 -0.88 18.75 -18.60
N GLY A 235 -1.66 17.88 -19.26
CA GLY A 235 -1.19 16.81 -20.13
C GLY A 235 -1.14 15.42 -19.49
N THR A 236 -1.36 15.31 -18.17
CA THR A 236 -1.39 14.04 -17.43
C THR A 236 -2.41 13.09 -18.05
N GLN A 237 -1.98 11.86 -18.34
CA GLN A 237 -2.83 10.83 -18.93
C GLN A 237 -3.67 10.16 -17.85
N VAL A 238 -4.94 9.97 -18.15
CA VAL A 238 -5.89 9.28 -17.28
C VAL A 238 -6.39 8.05 -18.02
N LEU A 239 -6.11 6.86 -17.48
CA LEU A 239 -6.56 5.59 -18.06
C LEU A 239 -7.20 4.76 -16.98
N SER A 240 -8.50 4.55 -17.13
CA SER A 240 -9.33 3.79 -16.20
C SER A 240 -9.92 2.57 -16.89
N ALA A 241 -10.16 1.52 -16.13
CA ALA A 241 -10.65 0.25 -16.64
C ALA A 241 -11.85 -0.24 -15.83
N PHE A 242 -12.79 -0.88 -16.53
CA PHE A 242 -14.03 -1.39 -15.97
C PHE A 242 -14.16 -2.86 -16.30
N ALA A 243 -14.14 -3.71 -15.27
CA ALA A 243 -14.44 -5.13 -15.38
C ALA A 243 -15.89 -5.32 -15.87
N PRO A 244 -16.26 -6.53 -16.35
CA PRO A 244 -17.65 -6.86 -16.62
C PRO A 244 -18.57 -6.43 -15.46
N ASP A 245 -19.76 -5.91 -15.77
CA ASP A 245 -20.75 -5.46 -14.78
C ASP A 245 -20.36 -4.27 -13.86
N SER A 246 -19.18 -3.64 -14.06
CA SER A 246 -18.76 -2.43 -13.30
C SER A 246 -18.98 -1.10 -14.04
N GLU A 247 -19.65 -1.12 -15.20
CA GLU A 247 -19.87 0.05 -16.06
C GLU A 247 -20.71 1.17 -15.43
N SER A 248 -21.47 0.88 -14.36
CA SER A 248 -22.28 1.87 -13.66
C SER A 248 -21.45 3.01 -13.07
N ASN A 249 -20.19 2.77 -12.72
CA ASN A 249 -19.32 3.77 -12.10
C ASN A 249 -18.64 4.71 -13.13
N ARG A 250 -18.86 4.48 -14.44
CA ARG A 250 -18.21 5.27 -15.49
C ARG A 250 -18.57 6.75 -15.44
N GLU A 251 -19.78 7.12 -15.03
CA GLU A 251 -20.19 8.52 -14.92
C GLU A 251 -19.42 9.26 -13.83
N ASP A 252 -19.20 8.63 -12.67
CA ASP A 252 -18.39 9.20 -11.59
C ASP A 252 -16.91 9.30 -12.03
N GLU A 253 -16.38 8.28 -12.69
CA GLU A 253 -14.98 8.28 -13.16
C GLU A 253 -14.70 9.32 -14.26
N GLN A 254 -15.71 9.73 -15.02
CA GLN A 254 -15.57 10.86 -15.96
C GLN A 254 -15.26 12.19 -15.25
N ARG A 255 -15.51 12.29 -13.94
CA ARG A 255 -15.17 13.45 -13.13
C ARG A 255 -13.75 13.41 -12.58
N LEU A 256 -13.00 12.32 -12.76
CA LEU A 256 -11.64 12.16 -12.23
C LEU A 256 -10.71 13.36 -12.51
N PRO A 257 -10.66 13.96 -13.72
CA PRO A 257 -9.87 15.17 -13.95
C PRO A 257 -10.27 16.37 -13.08
N GLU A 258 -11.58 16.59 -12.86
CA GLU A 258 -12.10 17.66 -12.00
C GLU A 258 -11.71 17.42 -10.54
N ILE A 259 -11.78 16.16 -10.08
CA ILE A 259 -11.42 15.78 -8.71
C ILE A 259 -9.92 16.03 -8.48
N LEU A 260 -9.07 15.62 -9.42
CA LEU A 260 -7.63 15.85 -9.33
C LEU A 260 -7.28 17.34 -9.32
N ASP A 261 -7.96 18.16 -10.13
CA ASP A 261 -7.79 19.63 -10.12
C ASP A 261 -8.20 20.23 -8.76
N PHE A 262 -9.28 19.74 -8.17
CA PHE A 262 -9.71 20.14 -6.83
C PHE A 262 -8.67 19.75 -5.76
N LEU A 263 -8.20 18.51 -5.77
CA LEU A 263 -7.20 18.02 -4.80
C LEU A 263 -5.87 18.77 -4.93
N GLU A 264 -5.44 19.09 -6.16
CA GLU A 264 -4.22 19.89 -6.38
C GLU A 264 -4.31 21.29 -5.77
N ASN A 265 -5.49 21.91 -5.82
CA ASN A 265 -5.71 23.21 -5.20
C ASN A 265 -5.56 23.13 -3.66
N LEU A 266 -5.89 21.99 -3.06
CA LEU A 266 -5.75 21.77 -1.62
C LEU A 266 -4.30 21.40 -1.24
N TYR A 267 -3.76 20.34 -1.84
CA TYR A 267 -2.57 19.65 -1.37
C TYR A 267 -1.31 19.92 -2.20
N GLY A 268 -1.42 20.69 -3.29
CA GLY A 268 -0.32 20.97 -4.21
C GLY A 268 -0.28 20.00 -5.40
N PRO A 269 0.72 20.11 -6.30
CA PRO A 269 0.74 19.37 -7.56
C PRO A 269 0.57 17.85 -7.39
N TYR A 270 -0.14 17.21 -8.33
CA TYR A 270 -0.32 15.76 -8.33
C TYR A 270 1.03 15.05 -8.34
N PRO A 271 1.24 14.04 -7.46
CA PRO A 271 2.57 13.49 -7.25
C PRO A 271 3.03 12.52 -8.35
N PHE A 272 2.16 12.07 -9.24
CA PHE A 272 2.45 11.00 -10.20
C PHE A 272 2.31 11.42 -11.67
N ASP A 273 2.89 10.64 -12.58
CA ASP A 273 2.93 10.95 -14.02
C ASP A 273 1.63 10.57 -14.78
N VAL A 274 0.83 9.69 -14.19
CA VAL A 274 -0.43 9.16 -14.75
C VAL A 274 -1.45 8.95 -13.64
N ALA A 275 -2.73 8.94 -14.00
CA ALA A 275 -3.84 8.66 -13.10
C ALA A 275 -4.85 7.67 -13.73
N GLY A 276 -5.85 7.26 -12.96
CA GLY A 276 -6.96 6.44 -13.41
C GLY A 276 -7.69 5.75 -12.25
N GLY A 277 -8.49 4.76 -12.58
CA GLY A 277 -9.15 3.87 -11.63
C GLY A 277 -9.29 2.46 -12.20
N ILE A 278 -9.36 1.46 -11.32
CA ILE A 278 -9.62 0.06 -11.67
C ILE A 278 -10.93 -0.35 -11.01
N TYR A 279 -12.00 -0.44 -11.78
CA TYR A 279 -13.31 -0.89 -11.29
C TYR A 279 -13.42 -2.40 -11.48
N VAL A 280 -13.45 -3.12 -10.36
CA VAL A 280 -13.61 -4.58 -10.32
C VAL A 280 -15.07 -4.96 -10.17
N ASP A 281 -15.41 -6.20 -10.46
CA ASP A 281 -16.75 -6.77 -10.35
C ASP A 281 -16.97 -7.57 -9.06
N ALA A 282 -15.93 -7.64 -8.21
CA ALA A 282 -15.97 -8.33 -6.92
C ALA A 282 -16.54 -7.45 -5.81
N GLU A 283 -17.42 -8.05 -4.99
CA GLU A 283 -18.00 -7.42 -3.80
C GLU A 283 -17.01 -7.48 -2.62
N ILE A 284 -15.98 -6.64 -2.66
CA ILE A 284 -15.08 -6.39 -1.51
C ILE A 284 -15.66 -5.25 -0.64
N PRO A 285 -15.45 -5.26 0.69
CA PRO A 285 -16.10 -4.31 1.60
C PRO A 285 -15.46 -2.92 1.63
N PHE A 286 -14.43 -2.68 0.81
CA PHE A 286 -13.68 -1.42 0.73
C PHE A 286 -13.33 -1.08 -0.73
N SER A 287 -12.93 0.16 -0.97
CA SER A 287 -12.06 0.53 -2.10
C SER A 287 -10.66 0.75 -1.55
N LEU A 288 -9.65 0.73 -2.42
CA LEU A 288 -8.25 0.90 -1.98
C LEU A 288 -7.49 1.88 -2.86
N GLU A 289 -6.67 2.70 -2.24
CA GLU A 289 -5.96 3.83 -2.82
C GLU A 289 -4.78 3.46 -3.74
N THR A 290 -4.74 2.24 -4.29
CA THR A 290 -3.62 1.71 -5.08
C THR A 290 -3.00 2.77 -6.00
N GLN A 291 -1.68 2.98 -5.84
CA GLN A 291 -1.02 4.19 -6.29
C GLN A 291 -1.22 4.43 -7.79
N THR A 292 -1.50 5.67 -8.18
CA THR A 292 -1.90 6.13 -9.52
C THR A 292 -3.26 5.65 -10.03
N ARG A 293 -3.81 4.57 -9.49
CA ARG A 293 -5.03 3.93 -10.00
C ARG A 293 -5.81 3.21 -8.90
N PRO A 294 -6.50 3.94 -8.02
CA PRO A 294 -7.30 3.30 -6.99
C PRO A 294 -8.24 2.23 -7.52
N THR A 295 -8.40 1.16 -6.74
CA THR A 295 -9.21 0.00 -7.06
C THR A 295 -10.58 0.14 -6.37
N TYR A 296 -11.64 0.03 -7.15
CA TYR A 296 -13.01 0.31 -6.72
C TYR A 296 -13.92 -0.91 -6.86
N ALA A 297 -14.71 -1.16 -5.82
CA ALA A 297 -15.77 -2.15 -5.84
C ALA A 297 -17.04 -1.64 -6.56
N PRO A 298 -17.98 -2.51 -6.97
CA PRO A 298 -19.20 -2.09 -7.68
C PRO A 298 -20.07 -1.05 -6.95
N TRP A 299 -20.10 -1.09 -5.61
CA TRP A 299 -20.90 -0.18 -4.79
C TRP A 299 -20.33 1.24 -4.66
N THR A 300 -19.11 1.47 -5.16
CA THR A 300 -18.39 2.74 -5.08
C THR A 300 -19.23 3.90 -5.60
N ASP A 301 -19.26 4.99 -4.84
CA ASP A 301 -19.84 6.27 -5.25
C ASP A 301 -18.77 7.35 -5.42
N LEU A 302 -19.19 8.52 -5.89
CA LEU A 302 -18.31 9.67 -6.05
C LEU A 302 -17.57 10.08 -4.76
N ASN A 303 -18.21 9.98 -3.58
CA ASN A 303 -17.55 10.33 -2.32
C ASN A 303 -16.37 9.39 -2.06
N THR A 304 -16.56 8.09 -2.30
CA THR A 304 -15.49 7.08 -2.24
C THR A 304 -14.39 7.40 -3.26
N VAL A 305 -14.72 7.76 -4.51
CA VAL A 305 -13.73 8.18 -5.51
C VAL A 305 -12.90 9.38 -5.02
N VAL A 306 -13.52 10.38 -4.39
CA VAL A 306 -12.81 11.53 -3.82
C VAL A 306 -11.90 11.12 -2.66
N HIS A 307 -12.35 10.20 -1.80
CA HIS A 307 -11.58 9.64 -0.68
C HIS A 307 -10.31 8.95 -1.21
N GLU A 308 -10.46 7.99 -2.12
CA GLU A 308 -9.34 7.22 -2.66
C GLU A 308 -8.33 8.08 -3.44
N LEU A 309 -8.80 9.15 -4.10
CA LEU A 309 -7.90 10.06 -4.80
C LEU A 309 -7.15 11.01 -3.85
N ALA A 310 -7.72 11.34 -2.69
CA ALA A 310 -7.03 12.13 -1.69
C ALA A 310 -5.80 11.39 -1.13
N HIS A 311 -5.87 10.06 -1.04
CA HIS A 311 -4.77 9.21 -0.61
C HIS A 311 -3.52 9.29 -1.51
N GLN A 312 -3.67 9.69 -2.78
CA GLN A 312 -2.53 9.94 -3.67
C GLN A 312 -1.53 10.95 -3.06
N TRP A 313 -2.02 11.87 -2.20
CA TRP A 313 -1.20 12.75 -1.36
C TRP A 313 -0.99 12.19 0.06
N TRP A 314 -2.07 11.70 0.69
CA TRP A 314 -2.12 11.26 2.09
C TRP A 314 -2.25 9.73 2.21
N GLY A 315 -1.14 9.01 2.08
CA GLY A 315 -1.09 7.55 2.06
C GLY A 315 -0.06 7.05 1.07
N ASP A 316 -0.06 7.62 -0.13
CA ASP A 316 0.77 7.14 -1.24
C ASP A 316 2.10 7.86 -1.34
N THR A 317 2.13 9.12 -1.79
CA THR A 317 3.42 9.83 -1.90
C THR A 317 4.00 10.09 -0.52
N MET A 318 3.18 10.49 0.45
CA MET A 318 3.53 10.50 1.86
C MET A 318 2.74 9.40 2.55
N SER A 319 3.43 8.37 3.03
CA SER A 319 2.82 7.29 3.82
C SER A 319 3.04 7.49 5.32
N VAL A 320 2.46 6.62 6.13
CA VAL A 320 2.78 6.55 7.56
C VAL A 320 4.19 6.01 7.81
N ARG A 321 4.78 6.37 8.95
CA ARG A 321 6.01 5.74 9.46
C ARG A 321 5.70 4.41 10.17
N GLN A 322 4.57 4.35 10.85
CA GLN A 322 4.07 3.17 11.55
C GLN A 322 2.56 3.13 11.40
N TRP A 323 1.97 1.94 11.45
CA TRP A 323 0.52 1.75 11.30
C TRP A 323 -0.30 2.43 12.41
N SER A 324 0.29 2.66 13.58
CA SER A 324 -0.34 3.48 14.63
C SER A 324 -0.57 4.96 14.25
N ASP A 325 0.05 5.44 13.17
CA ASP A 325 -0.09 6.79 12.63
C ASP A 325 -1.18 6.90 11.53
N ILE A 326 -1.98 5.84 11.29
CA ILE A 326 -2.94 5.71 10.18
C ILE A 326 -3.93 6.87 10.00
N CYS A 327 -4.21 7.64 11.04
CA CYS A 327 -5.01 8.87 10.91
C CYS A 327 -4.38 9.87 9.92
N LEU A 328 -3.06 9.86 9.70
CA LEU A 328 -2.45 10.68 8.64
C LEU A 328 -2.95 10.31 7.24
N ASN A 329 -3.40 9.07 7.02
CA ASN A 329 -4.01 8.66 5.77
C ASN A 329 -5.52 8.91 5.83
N GLU A 330 -6.22 8.12 6.65
CA GLU A 330 -7.69 8.02 6.62
C GLU A 330 -8.38 9.30 7.07
N CYS A 331 -7.90 9.96 8.12
CA CYS A 331 -8.56 11.17 8.60
C CYS A 331 -8.58 12.24 7.48
N PHE A 332 -7.49 12.36 6.71
CA PHE A 332 -7.36 13.36 5.65
C PHE A 332 -8.14 12.99 4.40
N ALA A 333 -8.13 11.73 3.99
CA ALA A 333 -8.93 11.25 2.88
C ALA A 333 -10.43 11.42 3.17
N SER A 334 -10.89 10.98 4.34
CA SER A 334 -12.30 11.14 4.74
C SER A 334 -12.68 12.61 4.92
N TYR A 335 -11.81 13.44 5.50
CA TYR A 335 -12.10 14.88 5.60
C TYR A 335 -12.24 15.54 4.23
N THR A 336 -11.47 15.07 3.24
CA THR A 336 -11.58 15.57 1.88
C THR A 336 -12.94 15.22 1.28
N ALA A 337 -13.33 13.95 1.37
CA ALA A 337 -14.56 13.43 0.79
C ALA A 337 -15.82 13.94 1.51
N ASP A 338 -15.80 13.98 2.84
CA ASP A 338 -17.00 14.24 3.66
C ASP A 338 -17.24 15.73 3.90
N TYR A 339 -16.19 16.55 3.89
CA TYR A 339 -16.29 17.97 4.23
C TYR A 339 -15.80 18.90 3.13
N LEU A 340 -14.59 18.66 2.61
CA LEU A 340 -14.00 19.64 1.69
C LEU A 340 -14.67 19.62 0.32
N TRP A 341 -14.94 18.44 -0.23
CA TRP A 341 -15.61 18.33 -1.52
C TRP A 341 -17.05 18.87 -1.47
N PRO A 342 -17.93 18.42 -0.54
CA PRO A 342 -19.28 18.96 -0.43
C PRO A 342 -19.31 20.47 -0.18
N GLU A 343 -18.41 21.01 0.66
CA GLU A 343 -18.37 22.46 0.92
C GLU A 343 -17.94 23.25 -0.32
N ARG A 344 -16.86 22.83 -0.99
CA ARG A 344 -16.17 23.64 -2.00
C ARG A 344 -16.74 23.44 -3.40
N VAL A 345 -17.28 22.27 -3.69
CA VAL A 345 -17.81 21.90 -5.01
C VAL A 345 -19.33 21.97 -5.01
N ASP A 346 -19.98 21.35 -4.02
CA ASP A 346 -21.45 21.26 -3.97
C ASP A 346 -22.11 22.44 -3.21
N GLY A 347 -21.33 23.21 -2.44
CA GLY A 347 -21.80 24.35 -1.65
C GLY A 347 -22.57 23.96 -0.39
N ALA A 348 -22.32 22.77 0.16
CA ALA A 348 -22.95 22.26 1.37
C ALA A 348 -22.57 23.08 2.62
N ASP A 349 -23.52 23.24 3.56
CA ASP A 349 -23.27 23.83 4.88
C ASP A 349 -22.72 22.77 5.85
N VAL A 350 -21.46 22.43 5.63
CA VAL A 350 -20.75 21.42 6.41
C VAL A 350 -20.52 21.83 7.87
N ASP A 351 -20.56 23.13 8.19
CA ASP A 351 -20.47 23.61 9.58
C ASP A 351 -21.73 23.22 10.37
N THR A 352 -22.90 23.22 9.73
CA THR A 352 -24.15 22.74 10.35
C THR A 352 -24.13 21.23 10.52
N GLU A 353 -23.69 20.50 9.51
CA GLU A 353 -23.54 19.03 9.59
C GLU A 353 -22.57 18.61 10.70
N TYR A 354 -21.42 19.28 10.81
CA TYR A 354 -20.48 19.10 11.91
C TYR A 354 -21.17 19.29 13.27
N ARG A 355 -21.87 20.42 13.44
CA ARG A 355 -22.54 20.74 14.72
C ARG A 355 -23.62 19.73 15.07
N ASP A 356 -24.38 19.26 14.10
CA ASP A 356 -25.45 18.28 14.31
C ASP A 356 -24.85 16.91 14.69
N THR A 357 -23.74 16.53 14.06
CA THR A 357 -22.99 15.31 14.40
C THR A 357 -22.42 15.38 15.81
N ILE A 358 -21.73 16.46 16.18
CA ILE A 358 -21.24 16.64 17.55
C ILE A 358 -22.39 16.66 18.54
N ALA A 359 -23.50 17.35 18.26
CA ALA A 359 -24.66 17.38 19.16
C ALA A 359 -25.28 15.99 19.38
N LYS A 360 -25.25 15.13 18.36
CA LYS A 360 -25.75 13.75 18.44
C LYS A 360 -24.85 12.85 19.30
N PHE A 361 -23.53 12.95 19.15
CA PHE A 361 -22.58 11.99 19.73
C PHE A 361 -21.76 12.52 20.91
N ARG A 362 -21.90 13.79 21.30
CA ARG A 362 -21.10 14.42 22.38
C ARG A 362 -21.11 13.59 23.68
N ASP A 363 -22.27 13.06 24.05
CA ASP A 363 -22.47 12.34 25.30
C ASP A 363 -22.50 10.81 25.11
N ASP A 364 -22.05 10.31 23.95
CA ASP A 364 -22.00 8.89 23.60
C ASP A 364 -20.60 8.32 23.82
N PRO A 365 -20.33 7.53 24.88
CA PRO A 365 -18.99 7.02 25.15
C PRO A 365 -18.43 6.10 24.05
N GLU A 366 -19.29 5.32 23.38
CA GLU A 366 -18.88 4.37 22.33
C GLU A 366 -18.39 5.11 21.08
N PHE A 367 -18.86 6.33 20.85
CA PHE A 367 -18.34 7.16 19.78
C PHE A 367 -16.90 7.66 20.05
N TRP A 368 -16.47 7.74 21.32
CA TRP A 368 -15.19 8.36 21.68
C TRP A 368 -14.15 7.38 22.20
N ASP A 369 -14.48 6.12 22.43
CA ASP A 369 -13.65 5.18 23.20
C ASP A 369 -12.38 4.70 22.47
N ILE A 370 -12.30 4.88 21.14
CA ILE A 370 -11.11 4.61 20.32
C ILE A 370 -10.40 5.93 19.96
N ALA A 371 -9.13 6.08 20.34
CA ALA A 371 -8.30 7.24 20.01
C ALA A 371 -7.97 7.32 18.51
N LEU A 372 -7.72 8.52 17.99
CA LEU A 372 -7.27 8.70 16.59
C LEU A 372 -5.77 8.45 16.43
N ALA A 373 -4.98 8.82 17.43
CA ALA A 373 -3.57 8.46 17.50
C ALA A 373 -3.44 7.11 18.19
N ASN A 374 -2.80 6.15 17.52
CA ASN A 374 -2.64 4.79 18.03
C ASN A 374 -3.98 4.13 18.43
N PRO A 375 -4.92 3.94 17.48
CA PRO A 375 -6.25 3.36 17.76
C PRO A 375 -6.19 1.94 18.35
N GLY A 376 -5.15 1.18 18.02
CA GLY A 376 -5.02 -0.25 18.29
C GLY A 376 -4.93 -1.02 16.97
N ALA A 377 -4.24 -2.17 16.96
CA ALA A 377 -4.06 -2.96 15.73
C ALA A 377 -5.40 -3.45 15.16
N ASP A 378 -6.30 -3.92 16.03
CA ASP A 378 -7.64 -4.40 15.64
C ASP A 378 -8.59 -3.26 15.25
N ASP A 379 -8.24 -2.01 15.61
CA ASP A 379 -9.09 -0.82 15.46
C ASP A 379 -8.52 0.19 14.45
N ILE A 380 -7.46 -0.18 13.72
CA ILE A 380 -6.69 0.72 12.85
C ILE A 380 -7.56 1.42 11.79
N PHE A 381 -8.61 0.75 11.31
CA PHE A 381 -9.55 1.24 10.29
C PHE A 381 -10.95 1.56 10.86
N THR A 382 -11.02 2.12 12.09
CA THR A 382 -12.31 2.42 12.75
C THR A 382 -12.53 3.92 12.95
N SER A 383 -12.08 4.47 14.08
CA SER A 383 -12.33 5.85 14.51
C SER A 383 -11.81 6.90 13.55
N VAL A 384 -10.78 6.57 12.77
CA VAL A 384 -10.17 7.47 11.81
C VAL A 384 -11.14 7.94 10.72
N TYR A 385 -12.14 7.13 10.35
CA TYR A 385 -13.16 7.50 9.36
C TYR A 385 -14.22 8.43 9.92
N TYR A 386 -14.74 8.17 11.14
CA TYR A 386 -15.89 8.92 11.67
C TYR A 386 -15.50 10.06 12.62
N ARG A 387 -14.36 9.98 13.31
CA ARG A 387 -13.81 11.06 14.16
C ARG A 387 -12.76 11.89 13.44
N GLY A 388 -12.02 11.33 12.50
CA GLY A 388 -10.95 12.03 11.77
C GLY A 388 -11.42 13.30 11.05
N PRO A 389 -12.48 13.23 10.23
CA PRO A 389 -13.07 14.39 9.57
C PRO A 389 -13.53 15.48 10.54
N LEU A 390 -14.13 15.08 11.67
CA LEU A 390 -14.55 16.02 12.72
C LEU A 390 -13.36 16.74 13.34
N PHE A 391 -12.30 16.00 13.67
CA PHE A 391 -11.06 16.56 14.18
C PHE A 391 -10.47 17.58 13.20
N LEU A 392 -10.31 17.22 11.92
CA LEU A 392 -9.72 18.09 10.92
C LEU A 392 -10.61 19.31 10.63
N HIS A 393 -11.93 19.15 10.65
CA HIS A 393 -12.85 20.27 10.55
C HIS A 393 -12.67 21.25 11.72
N ALA A 394 -12.65 20.76 12.96
CA ALA A 394 -12.40 21.60 14.13
C ALA A 394 -11.02 22.28 14.06
N LEU A 395 -9.99 21.55 13.64
CA LEU A 395 -8.63 22.08 13.48
C LEU A 395 -8.58 23.20 12.44
N ARG A 396 -9.23 23.02 11.27
CA ARG A 396 -9.35 24.06 10.24
C ARG A 396 -10.02 25.31 10.78
N LYS A 397 -11.11 25.16 11.54
CA LYS A 397 -11.86 26.29 12.12
C LYS A 397 -11.09 26.98 13.25
N LEU A 398 -10.18 26.26 13.93
CA LEU A 398 -9.27 26.82 14.92
C LEU A 398 -8.13 27.63 14.29
N LEU A 399 -7.50 27.08 13.24
CA LEU A 399 -6.33 27.68 12.58
C LEU A 399 -6.70 28.76 11.56
N GLY A 400 -7.89 28.67 10.96
CA GLY A 400 -8.28 29.44 9.79
C GLY A 400 -7.77 28.83 8.48
N GLU A 401 -8.44 29.19 7.39
CA GLU A 401 -8.21 28.64 6.04
C GLU A 401 -6.74 28.70 5.60
N ASP A 402 -6.14 29.89 5.64
CA ASP A 402 -4.81 30.12 5.08
C ASP A 402 -3.73 29.30 5.79
N VAL A 403 -3.76 29.27 7.13
CA VAL A 403 -2.79 28.52 7.93
C VAL A 403 -2.99 27.03 7.73
N PHE A 404 -4.24 26.55 7.76
CA PHE A 404 -4.56 25.14 7.63
C PHE A 404 -4.11 24.57 6.28
N PHE A 405 -4.59 25.12 5.16
CA PHE A 405 -4.28 24.57 3.83
C PHE A 405 -2.82 24.76 3.44
N THR A 406 -2.19 25.87 3.84
CA THR A 406 -0.74 26.04 3.62
C THR A 406 0.06 25.00 4.41
N ALA A 407 -0.34 24.70 5.65
CA ALA A 407 0.32 23.68 6.44
C ALA A 407 0.15 22.27 5.84
N LEU A 408 -1.05 21.91 5.39
CA LEU A 408 -1.29 20.61 4.76
C LEU A 408 -0.43 20.41 3.50
N ARG A 409 -0.46 21.39 2.59
CA ARG A 409 0.36 21.37 1.37
C ARG A 409 1.86 21.28 1.68
N ASP A 410 2.35 22.12 2.59
CA ASP A 410 3.77 22.14 2.93
C ASP A 410 4.21 20.83 3.61
N PHE A 411 3.34 20.21 4.42
CA PHE A 411 3.66 18.96 5.12
C PHE A 411 3.78 17.78 4.16
N VAL A 412 2.78 17.57 3.29
CA VAL A 412 2.83 16.49 2.28
C VAL A 412 4.02 16.70 1.34
N HIS A 413 4.24 17.93 0.88
CA HIS A 413 5.37 18.24 0.01
C HIS A 413 6.73 17.98 0.69
N ALA A 414 6.86 18.25 1.99
CA ALA A 414 8.09 18.00 2.74
C ALA A 414 8.39 16.50 2.94
N HIS A 415 7.38 15.64 2.84
CA HIS A 415 7.49 14.18 3.03
C HIS A 415 7.16 13.40 1.75
N ARG A 416 7.18 14.08 0.59
CA ARG A 416 6.95 13.47 -0.72
C ARG A 416 7.89 12.29 -0.95
N ASP A 417 7.33 11.20 -1.48
CA ASP A 417 7.99 9.92 -1.74
C ASP A 417 8.60 9.26 -0.50
N GLY A 418 8.13 9.65 0.68
CA GLY A 418 8.63 9.21 1.98
C GLY A 418 7.48 8.88 2.92
N HIS A 419 7.74 9.06 4.21
CA HIS A 419 6.87 8.64 5.30
C HIS A 419 6.90 9.69 6.41
N ALA A 420 5.82 9.77 7.17
CA ALA A 420 5.65 10.72 8.26
C ALA A 420 4.94 10.09 9.47
N SER A 421 5.09 10.71 10.64
CA SER A 421 4.46 10.27 11.89
C SER A 421 3.56 11.36 12.49
N LEU A 422 2.58 10.98 13.31
CA LEU A 422 1.73 11.95 14.00
C LEU A 422 2.54 12.91 14.90
N PRO A 423 3.59 12.48 15.64
CA PRO A 423 4.45 13.41 16.36
C PRO A 423 5.11 14.48 15.47
N GLU A 424 5.58 14.11 14.27
CA GLU A 424 6.15 15.06 13.31
C GLU A 424 5.08 16.03 12.81
N PHE A 425 3.88 15.54 12.49
CA PHE A 425 2.76 16.38 12.07
C PHE A 425 2.37 17.39 13.15
N ARG A 426 2.26 16.97 14.41
CA ARG A 426 1.96 17.86 15.55
C ARG A 426 3.01 18.95 15.71
N ALA A 427 4.29 18.57 15.67
CA ALA A 427 5.41 19.51 15.77
C ALA A 427 5.41 20.50 14.59
N PHE A 428 5.15 20.00 13.37
CA PHE A 428 5.06 20.80 12.17
C PHE A 428 3.91 21.81 12.26
N LEU A 429 2.69 21.37 12.55
CA LEU A 429 1.53 22.25 12.73
C LEU A 429 1.79 23.35 13.76
N GLN A 430 2.36 22.99 14.91
CA GLN A 430 2.70 23.96 15.96
C GLN A 430 3.70 25.01 15.46
N SER A 431 4.61 24.66 14.55
CA SER A 431 5.57 25.62 13.97
C SER A 431 4.90 26.66 13.03
N ARG A 432 3.69 26.38 12.54
CA ARG A 432 2.96 27.24 11.59
C ARG A 432 2.08 28.29 12.28
N THR A 433 1.97 28.26 13.60
CA THR A 433 1.13 29.18 14.37
C THR A 433 1.72 29.52 15.72
N SER A 434 1.48 30.74 16.21
CA SER A 434 1.81 31.12 17.59
C SER A 434 0.78 30.63 18.61
N MET A 435 -0.36 30.09 18.15
CA MET A 435 -1.37 29.51 19.02
C MET A 435 -0.87 28.18 19.59
N PRO A 436 -0.97 27.95 20.91
CA PRO A 436 -0.62 26.64 21.48
C PRO A 436 -1.66 25.60 21.06
N LEU A 437 -1.23 24.55 20.36
CA LEU A 437 -2.09 23.47 19.88
C LEU A 437 -2.08 22.23 20.78
N GLY A 438 -1.17 22.16 21.75
CA GLY A 438 -0.92 20.94 22.55
C GLY A 438 -2.18 20.34 23.20
N GLU A 439 -2.96 21.13 23.94
CA GLU A 439 -4.18 20.62 24.58
C GLU A 439 -5.27 20.25 23.57
N PHE A 440 -5.39 21.02 22.48
CA PHE A 440 -6.36 20.72 21.41
C PHE A 440 -6.04 19.39 20.74
N LEU A 441 -4.79 19.21 20.33
CA LEU A 441 -4.33 17.99 19.66
C LEU A 441 -4.40 16.79 20.60
N ALA A 442 -4.07 16.95 21.89
CA ALA A 442 -4.16 15.86 22.85
C ALA A 442 -5.60 15.39 23.07
N GLU A 443 -6.56 16.29 23.22
CA GLU A 443 -7.96 15.89 23.41
C GLU A 443 -8.60 15.28 22.18
N TRP A 444 -8.25 15.75 20.98
CA TRP A 444 -8.79 15.18 19.76
C TRP A 444 -8.14 13.85 19.37
N LEU A 445 -6.81 13.79 19.47
CA LEU A 445 -6.04 12.67 18.94
C LEU A 445 -5.80 11.56 19.97
N ASP A 446 -5.45 11.91 21.21
CA ASP A 446 -5.01 10.92 22.21
C ASP A 446 -6.12 10.47 23.16
N ALA A 447 -7.12 11.33 23.40
CA ALA A 447 -8.15 11.06 24.37
C ALA A 447 -9.26 10.14 23.82
N THR A 448 -9.76 9.29 24.72
CA THR A 448 -10.89 8.38 24.50
C THR A 448 -12.22 8.92 25.06
N THR A 449 -12.32 10.24 25.14
CA THR A 449 -13.51 10.98 25.60
C THR A 449 -13.69 12.23 24.77
N ALA A 450 -14.92 12.72 24.64
CA ALA A 450 -15.22 13.96 23.92
C ALA A 450 -14.31 15.13 24.38
N PRO A 451 -13.70 15.89 23.45
CA PRO A 451 -12.99 17.11 23.78
C PRO A 451 -13.88 18.11 24.52
N ARG A 452 -13.25 19.01 25.28
CA ARG A 452 -13.96 20.10 25.94
C ARG A 452 -14.67 21.00 24.91
N GLU A 453 -15.74 21.66 25.33
CA GLU A 453 -16.61 22.44 24.44
C GLU A 453 -15.87 23.47 23.58
N ALA A 454 -14.84 24.12 24.14
CA ALA A 454 -14.03 25.10 23.41
C ALA A 454 -13.25 24.51 22.23
N PHE A 455 -12.95 23.20 22.26
CA PHE A 455 -12.25 22.46 21.21
C PHE A 455 -13.19 21.70 20.27
N LEU A 456 -14.42 21.40 20.72
CA LEU A 456 -15.49 20.94 19.84
C LEU A 456 -16.04 22.08 18.98
N TYR A 457 -16.10 23.31 19.50
CA TYR A 457 -16.62 24.46 18.76
C TYR A 457 -15.60 25.61 18.69
N PRO A 458 -14.48 25.44 17.97
CA PRO A 458 -13.51 26.51 17.75
C PRO A 458 -13.98 27.48 16.65
N GLY A 459 -13.46 28.72 16.68
CA GLY A 459 -13.68 29.70 15.63
C GLY A 459 -15.16 29.96 15.30
N THR A 460 -15.51 29.83 14.02
CA THR A 460 -16.88 30.05 13.51
C THR A 460 -17.87 28.94 13.86
N LEU A 461 -17.41 27.84 14.47
CA LEU A 461 -18.30 26.79 14.95
C LEU A 461 -19.01 27.16 16.26
N ARG A 462 -18.55 28.22 16.94
CA ARG A 462 -19.24 28.78 18.12
C ARG A 462 -20.59 29.35 17.68
N ARG A 463 -21.66 28.96 18.38
CA ARG A 463 -22.97 29.60 18.25
C ARG A 463 -23.00 30.97 18.92
#